data_AF-A0A5C1YKH6-F1
#
_entry.id   AF-A0A5C1YKH6-F1
#
_cell.length_a   1.000
_cell.length_b   1.000
_cell.length_c   1.000
_cell.angle_alpha   90.00
_cell.angle_beta   90.00
_cell.angle_gamma   90.00
#
_symmetry.space_group_name_H-M   'P 1'
#
loop_
_entity.id
_entity.type
_entity.pdbx_description
1 polymer ?
#
loop_
_entity_poly.entity_id
_entity_poly.type
_entity_poly.pdbx_seq_one_letter_code
_entity_poly.pdbx_strand_id
1 'polypeptide(L)'
;MTTTTLTAPPVRHDETRPSFARLVHSEWIKLRSLRSTVWSYAIVIAIAVGMAWLMSATFTGGMGGELDVATAPAEQQVAFVVQAASFGVLFGQLVVGVLGVLSMSGEYTTGMIRSTLAATPRRLPALAAKATVLFLTTFAVGVVALLAAFVTANAVFAGSGVSVSLFDPEVVQPLLLGALYLALVSVFALGVGTMLRSSAGGIAAVLGLLLLLPTVLQMLPADWAHDLVPYLLASAGMVMTTPPGAVDPASTDPNAWQSLAITVGWVAASIAGAAVLLRRRDA
;
A
#
# COMPACT_ATOMS: atom_id res chain seq x y z
N MET A 1 57.29 -25.34 -39.45
CA MET A 1 55.98 -25.42 -38.80
C MET A 1 55.62 -24.00 -38.39
N THR A 2 54.74 -23.35 -39.15
CA THR A 2 54.38 -21.94 -38.94
C THR A 2 53.00 -21.90 -38.33
N THR A 3 52.92 -21.54 -37.05
CA THR A 3 51.65 -21.54 -36.30
C THR A 3 50.93 -20.21 -36.55
N THR A 4 49.90 -20.24 -37.41
CA THR A 4 49.04 -19.08 -37.68
C THR A 4 48.11 -18.86 -36.49
N THR A 5 48.34 -17.79 -35.73
CA THR A 5 47.46 -17.39 -34.63
C THR A 5 46.25 -16.66 -35.22
N LEU A 6 45.08 -17.31 -35.21
CA LEU A 6 43.81 -16.68 -35.57
C LEU A 6 43.42 -15.66 -34.50
N THR A 7 43.53 -14.37 -34.82
CA THR A 7 43.03 -13.29 -33.97
C THR A 7 41.51 -13.26 -34.11
N ALA A 8 40.80 -13.62 -33.04
CA ALA A 8 39.33 -13.51 -33.01
C ALA A 8 38.93 -12.03 -33.18
N PRO A 9 37.92 -11.73 -34.01
CA PRO A 9 37.43 -10.36 -34.17
C PRO A 9 36.94 -9.83 -32.81
N PRO A 10 37.15 -8.55 -32.49
CA PRO A 10 36.67 -7.97 -31.25
C PRO A 10 35.15 -8.07 -31.22
N VAL A 11 34.62 -8.85 -30.28
CA VAL A 11 33.19 -8.88 -29.97
C VAL A 11 32.84 -7.48 -29.49
N ARG A 12 32.17 -6.69 -30.34
CA ARG A 12 31.51 -5.47 -29.90
C ARG A 12 30.36 -5.92 -29.01
N HIS A 13 30.61 -5.96 -27.70
CA HIS A 13 29.52 -5.85 -26.76
C HIS A 13 28.96 -4.44 -26.96
N ASP A 14 27.93 -4.32 -27.80
CA ASP A 14 27.04 -3.18 -27.67
C ASP A 14 26.58 -3.22 -26.22
N GLU A 15 27.11 -2.32 -25.40
CA GLU A 15 26.66 -2.08 -24.04
C GLU A 15 25.23 -1.52 -24.16
N THR A 16 24.26 -2.38 -24.54
CA THR A 16 22.85 -2.01 -24.61
C THR A 16 22.38 -1.89 -23.18
N ARG A 17 22.60 -0.70 -22.63
CA ARG A 17 22.10 -0.27 -21.33
C ARG A 17 20.61 -0.62 -21.28
N PRO A 18 20.15 -1.33 -20.24
CA PRO A 18 18.75 -1.68 -20.15
C PRO A 18 17.91 -0.41 -20.09
N SER A 19 16.93 -0.29 -21.00
CA SER A 19 15.96 0.79 -20.95
C SER A 19 15.08 0.64 -19.70
N PHE A 20 14.47 1.75 -19.25
CA PHE A 20 13.54 1.73 -18.10
C PHE A 20 12.41 0.70 -18.29
N ALA A 21 11.89 0.55 -19.51
CA ALA A 21 10.88 -0.45 -19.84
C ALA A 21 11.36 -1.89 -19.59
N ARG A 22 12.63 -2.21 -19.91
CA ARG A 22 13.20 -3.54 -19.62
C ARG A 22 13.36 -3.76 -18.12
N LEU A 23 13.70 -2.72 -17.35
CA LEU A 23 13.76 -2.81 -15.88
C LEU A 23 12.38 -3.08 -15.28
N VAL A 24 11.36 -2.34 -15.71
CA VAL A 24 9.97 -2.57 -15.29
C VAL A 24 9.51 -3.99 -15.63
N HIS A 25 9.84 -4.49 -16.83
CA HIS A 25 9.49 -5.85 -17.23
C HIS A 25 10.19 -6.92 -16.36
N SER A 26 11.47 -6.72 -16.04
CA SER A 26 12.21 -7.61 -15.14
C SER A 26 11.60 -7.65 -13.74
N GLU A 27 11.26 -6.49 -13.18
CA GLU A 27 10.64 -6.39 -11.86
C GLU A 27 9.23 -7.01 -11.82
N TRP A 28 8.47 -6.89 -12.91
CA TRP A 28 7.18 -7.58 -13.06
C TRP A 28 7.32 -9.10 -13.03
N ILE A 29 8.31 -9.66 -13.76
CA ILE A 29 8.59 -11.10 -13.73
C ILE A 29 8.97 -11.54 -12.32
N LYS A 30 9.85 -10.80 -11.63
CA LYS A 30 10.27 -11.11 -10.26
C LYS A 30 9.07 -11.17 -9.33
N LEU A 31 8.26 -10.11 -9.26
CA LEU A 31 7.10 -10.04 -8.37
C LEU A 31 6.12 -11.19 -8.64
N ARG A 32 5.86 -11.52 -9.91
CA ARG A 32 4.93 -12.61 -10.25
C ARG A 32 5.50 -14.00 -9.94
N SER A 33 6.82 -14.17 -9.96
CA SER A 33 7.48 -15.45 -9.66
C SER A 33 7.52 -15.80 -8.17
N LEU A 34 7.38 -14.80 -7.30
CA LEU A 34 7.40 -14.96 -5.85
C LEU A 34 6.04 -15.47 -5.35
N ARG A 35 5.99 -16.73 -4.90
CA ARG A 35 4.80 -17.31 -4.26
C ARG A 35 4.32 -16.47 -3.07
N SER A 36 5.24 -15.86 -2.32
CA SER A 36 4.91 -14.97 -1.20
C SER A 36 4.07 -13.77 -1.65
N THR A 37 4.35 -13.17 -2.81
CA THR A 37 3.57 -12.05 -3.36
C THR A 37 2.13 -12.45 -3.66
N VAL A 38 1.95 -13.64 -4.27
CA VAL A 38 0.61 -14.17 -4.57
C VAL A 38 -0.19 -14.40 -3.29
N TRP A 39 0.43 -15.02 -2.27
CA TRP A 39 -0.22 -15.23 -0.98
C TRP A 39 -0.52 -13.92 -0.25
N SER A 40 0.41 -12.95 -0.26
CA SER A 40 0.18 -11.63 0.33
C SER A 40 -1.02 -10.92 -0.30
N TYR A 41 -1.12 -10.90 -1.63
CA TYR A 41 -2.27 -10.28 -2.30
C TYR A 41 -3.58 -11.04 -2.11
N ALA A 42 -3.53 -12.38 -2.07
CA ALA A 42 -4.69 -13.19 -1.72
C ALA A 42 -5.18 -12.88 -0.29
N ILE A 43 -4.26 -12.71 0.66
CA ILE A 43 -4.57 -12.32 2.05
C ILE A 43 -5.17 -10.90 2.09
N VAL A 44 -4.65 -9.94 1.31
CA VAL A 44 -5.23 -8.58 1.24
C VAL A 44 -6.69 -8.64 0.78
N ILE A 45 -7.00 -9.40 -0.27
CA ILE A 45 -8.38 -9.57 -0.76
C ILE A 45 -9.24 -10.28 0.29
N ALA A 46 -8.73 -11.35 0.88
CA ALA A 46 -9.46 -12.11 1.91
C ALA A 46 -9.77 -11.27 3.15
N ILE A 47 -8.81 -10.45 3.60
CA ILE A 47 -9.00 -9.51 4.70
C ILE A 47 -10.04 -8.45 4.32
N ALA A 48 -9.96 -7.87 3.11
CA ALA A 48 -10.91 -6.85 2.67
C ALA A 48 -12.35 -7.38 2.66
N VAL A 49 -12.57 -8.54 2.03
CA VAL A 49 -13.89 -9.19 1.96
C VAL A 49 -14.37 -9.66 3.33
N GLY A 50 -13.51 -10.32 4.10
CA GLY A 50 -13.85 -10.84 5.42
C GLY A 50 -14.21 -9.75 6.42
N MET A 51 -13.46 -8.65 6.43
CA MET A 51 -13.74 -7.49 7.28
C MET A 51 -15.00 -6.75 6.85
N ALA A 52 -15.24 -6.61 5.55
CA ALA A 52 -16.47 -6.01 5.04
C ALA A 52 -17.71 -6.80 5.43
N TRP A 53 -17.65 -8.13 5.31
CA TRP A 53 -18.72 -9.01 5.77
C TRP A 53 -18.93 -8.88 7.29
N LEU A 54 -17.85 -8.99 8.08
CA LEU A 54 -17.90 -8.89 9.54
C LEU A 54 -18.54 -7.58 9.99
N MET A 55 -18.05 -6.44 9.50
CA MET A 55 -18.56 -5.11 9.83
C MET A 55 -20.01 -4.93 9.41
N SER A 56 -20.37 -5.36 8.20
CA SER A 56 -21.75 -5.25 7.71
C SER A 56 -22.72 -6.08 8.54
N ALA A 57 -22.32 -7.30 8.93
CA ALA A 57 -23.13 -8.17 9.78
C ALA A 57 -23.27 -7.63 11.22
N THR A 58 -22.26 -6.90 11.72
CA THR A 58 -22.37 -6.18 12.99
C THR A 58 -23.34 -5.01 12.89
N PHE A 59 -23.27 -4.19 11.83
CA PHE A 59 -24.16 -3.04 11.66
C PHE A 59 -25.62 -3.42 11.42
N THR A 60 -25.88 -4.51 10.69
CA THR A 60 -27.24 -4.96 10.32
C THR A 60 -27.90 -5.86 11.37
N GLY A 61 -27.30 -6.02 12.55
CA GLY A 61 -27.86 -6.81 13.66
C GLY A 61 -27.67 -8.33 13.54
N GLY A 62 -27.04 -8.83 12.48
CA GLY A 62 -26.74 -10.26 12.30
C GLY A 62 -25.82 -10.86 13.38
N MET A 63 -25.09 -10.02 14.13
CA MET A 63 -24.29 -10.40 15.30
C MET A 63 -24.70 -9.67 16.60
N GLY A 64 -25.96 -9.26 16.71
CA GLY A 64 -26.49 -8.61 17.93
C GLY A 64 -26.27 -7.09 17.98
N GLY A 65 -26.05 -6.43 16.83
CA GLY A 65 -26.05 -4.97 16.72
C GLY A 65 -27.47 -4.38 16.68
N GLU A 66 -27.66 -3.23 17.32
CA GLU A 66 -28.96 -2.53 17.46
C GLU A 66 -29.14 -1.35 16.50
N LEU A 67 -28.23 -1.17 15.52
CA LEU A 67 -28.35 -0.06 14.58
C LEU A 67 -29.47 -0.36 13.57
N ASP A 68 -30.55 0.41 13.66
CA ASP A 68 -31.66 0.34 12.70
C ASP A 68 -31.29 1.09 11.41
N VAL A 69 -30.32 0.53 10.67
CA VAL A 69 -29.70 1.16 9.48
C VAL A 69 -30.74 1.50 8.41
N ALA A 70 -31.84 0.74 8.35
CA ALA A 70 -32.94 0.99 7.41
C ALA A 70 -33.65 2.33 7.65
N THR A 71 -33.68 2.81 8.90
CA THR A 71 -34.33 4.07 9.28
C THR A 71 -33.38 5.27 9.24
N ALA A 72 -32.07 5.03 9.09
CA ALA A 72 -31.09 6.09 9.01
C ALA A 72 -31.26 6.92 7.72
N PRO A 73 -30.91 8.22 7.73
CA PRO A 73 -30.84 9.04 6.53
C PRO A 73 -29.97 8.40 5.44
N ALA A 74 -30.32 8.61 4.16
CA ALA A 74 -29.61 8.00 3.02
C ALA A 74 -28.09 8.24 3.04
N GLU A 75 -27.65 9.45 3.41
CA GLU A 75 -26.23 9.80 3.54
C GLU A 75 -25.51 8.95 4.61
N GLN A 76 -26.18 8.68 5.74
CA GLN A 76 -25.63 7.81 6.79
C GLN A 76 -25.59 6.35 6.37
N GLN A 77 -26.58 5.89 5.60
CA GLN A 77 -26.59 4.54 5.02
C GLN A 77 -25.39 4.31 4.09
N VAL A 78 -25.09 5.28 3.20
CA VAL A 78 -23.89 5.26 2.36
C VAL A 78 -22.64 5.18 3.22
N ALA A 79 -22.56 6.00 4.28
CA ALA A 79 -21.41 6.00 5.16
C ALA A 79 -21.17 4.65 5.85
N PHE A 80 -22.21 3.97 6.34
CA PHE A 80 -22.08 2.64 6.94
C PHE A 80 -21.58 1.59 5.95
N VAL A 81 -22.11 1.57 4.72
CA VAL A 81 -21.68 0.62 3.68
C VAL A 81 -20.21 0.85 3.31
N VAL A 82 -19.80 2.10 3.09
CA VAL A 82 -18.43 2.44 2.72
C VAL A 82 -17.46 2.20 3.88
N GLN A 83 -17.86 2.50 5.11
CA GLN A 83 -17.06 2.23 6.31
C GLN A 83 -16.82 0.73 6.47
N ALA A 84 -17.85 -0.10 6.31
CA ALA A 84 -17.71 -1.55 6.34
C ALA A 84 -16.79 -2.06 5.22
N ALA A 85 -17.02 -1.61 3.98
CA ALA A 85 -16.22 -2.01 2.81
C ALA A 85 -14.74 -1.62 2.95
N SER A 86 -14.44 -0.46 3.55
CA SER A 86 -13.08 0.07 3.66
C SER A 86 -12.36 -0.38 4.94
N PHE A 87 -13.06 -0.98 5.91
CA PHE A 87 -12.46 -1.42 7.17
C PHE A 87 -11.27 -2.36 6.99
N GLY A 88 -11.30 -3.19 5.94
CA GLY A 88 -10.21 -4.08 5.58
C GLY A 88 -8.88 -3.37 5.26
N VAL A 89 -8.89 -2.09 4.88
CA VAL A 89 -7.68 -1.29 4.62
C VAL A 89 -6.79 -1.21 5.86
N LEU A 90 -7.39 -1.11 7.05
CA LEU A 90 -6.68 -1.02 8.33
C LEU A 90 -5.71 -2.19 8.54
N PHE A 91 -6.08 -3.39 8.09
CA PHE A 91 -5.26 -4.59 8.20
C PHE A 91 -4.50 -4.89 6.90
N GLY A 92 -5.09 -4.57 5.76
CA GLY A 92 -4.47 -4.71 4.45
C GLY A 92 -3.16 -3.93 4.33
N GLN A 93 -3.09 -2.73 4.92
CA GLN A 93 -1.88 -1.91 4.96
C GLN A 93 -0.69 -2.62 5.64
N LEU A 94 -0.95 -3.49 6.63
CA LEU A 94 0.11 -4.23 7.33
C LEU A 94 0.70 -5.30 6.41
N VAL A 95 -0.16 -5.99 5.66
CA VAL A 95 0.25 -7.02 4.70
C VAL A 95 1.05 -6.41 3.55
N VAL A 96 0.56 -5.33 2.95
CA VAL A 96 1.29 -4.64 1.86
C VAL A 96 2.53 -3.90 2.38
N GLY A 97 2.54 -3.45 3.63
CA GLY A 97 3.72 -2.91 4.30
C GLY A 97 4.82 -3.98 4.43
N VAL A 98 4.48 -5.17 4.92
CA VAL A 98 5.42 -6.31 4.96
C VAL A 98 5.90 -6.69 3.56
N LEU A 99 4.99 -6.79 2.58
CA LEU A 99 5.33 -7.08 1.19
C LEU A 99 6.31 -6.03 0.63
N GLY A 100 6.08 -4.75 0.91
CA GLY A 100 6.93 -3.65 0.50
C GLY A 100 8.34 -3.77 1.06
N VAL A 101 8.49 -4.04 2.36
CA VAL A 101 9.81 -4.30 2.98
C VAL A 101 10.50 -5.49 2.31
N LEU A 102 9.79 -6.62 2.20
CA LEU A 102 10.33 -7.88 1.65
C LEU A 102 10.74 -7.77 0.19
N SER A 103 10.09 -6.90 -0.58
CA SER A 103 10.40 -6.68 -2.00
C SER A 103 11.82 -6.16 -2.23
N MET A 104 12.43 -5.53 -1.22
CA MET A 104 13.83 -5.11 -1.24
C MET A 104 14.71 -5.93 -0.29
N SER A 105 14.26 -6.18 0.94
CA SER A 105 15.06 -6.93 1.92
C SER A 105 15.35 -8.36 1.46
N GLY A 106 14.44 -8.98 0.69
CA GLY A 106 14.66 -10.28 0.06
C GLY A 106 15.81 -10.31 -0.95
N GLU A 107 16.09 -9.20 -1.65
CA GLU A 107 17.24 -9.11 -2.54
C GLU A 107 18.57 -8.99 -1.77
N TYR A 108 18.53 -8.35 -0.59
CA TYR A 108 19.70 -8.29 0.29
C TYR A 108 20.00 -9.65 0.93
N THR A 109 18.99 -10.38 1.41
CA THR A 109 19.19 -11.69 2.07
C THR A 109 19.67 -12.77 1.11
N THR A 110 19.17 -12.77 -0.13
CA THR A 110 19.56 -13.74 -1.17
C THR A 110 20.86 -13.37 -1.89
N GLY A 111 21.41 -12.19 -1.64
CA GLY A 111 22.58 -11.66 -2.36
C GLY A 111 22.29 -11.22 -3.81
N MET A 112 21.04 -11.33 -4.28
CA MET A 112 20.60 -10.94 -5.63
C MET A 112 20.87 -9.45 -5.91
N ILE A 113 20.89 -8.61 -4.87
CA ILE A 113 21.22 -7.19 -4.96
C ILE A 113 22.53 -6.94 -5.74
N ARG A 114 23.55 -7.79 -5.56
CA ARG A 114 24.86 -7.65 -6.24
C ARG A 114 24.74 -7.90 -7.74
N SER A 115 23.94 -8.89 -8.14
CA SER A 115 23.65 -9.17 -9.55
C SER A 115 22.83 -8.05 -10.19
N THR A 116 21.78 -7.57 -9.51
CA THR A 116 20.95 -6.44 -9.99
C THR A 116 21.78 -5.18 -10.22
N LEU A 117 22.68 -4.85 -9.29
CA LEU A 117 23.54 -3.67 -9.36
C LEU A 117 24.69 -3.81 -10.36
N ALA A 118 25.21 -5.03 -10.56
CA ALA A 118 26.20 -5.30 -11.61
C ALA A 118 25.58 -5.17 -13.01
N ALA A 119 24.33 -5.62 -13.19
CA ALA A 119 23.61 -5.53 -14.46
C ALA A 119 23.06 -4.12 -14.77
N THR A 120 22.80 -3.30 -13.74
CA THR A 120 22.23 -1.96 -13.89
C THR A 120 23.13 -0.91 -13.22
N PRO A 121 24.08 -0.28 -13.95
CA PRO A 121 25.03 0.66 -13.36
C PRO A 121 24.38 1.92 -12.75
N ARG A 122 23.11 2.20 -13.07
CA ARG A 122 22.32 3.27 -12.45
C ARG A 122 21.38 2.70 -11.38
N ARG A 123 21.72 2.95 -10.11
CA ARG A 123 21.00 2.42 -8.95
C ARG A 123 19.58 3.01 -8.77
N LEU A 124 19.37 4.28 -9.16
CA LEU A 124 18.06 4.94 -8.99
C LEU A 124 16.97 4.49 -9.98
N PRO A 125 17.25 4.34 -11.30
CA PRO A 125 16.26 3.78 -12.22
C PRO A 125 15.77 2.38 -11.84
N ALA A 126 16.62 1.55 -11.24
CA ALA A 126 16.22 0.24 -10.73
C ALA A 126 15.23 0.36 -9.55
N LEU A 127 15.52 1.24 -8.59
CA LEU A 127 14.60 1.53 -7.47
C LEU A 127 13.27 2.10 -7.97
N ALA A 128 13.30 3.03 -8.92
CA ALA A 128 12.11 3.63 -9.51
C ALA A 128 11.26 2.60 -10.28
N ALA A 129 11.89 1.72 -11.06
CA ALA A 129 11.19 0.65 -11.76
C ALA A 129 10.49 -0.30 -10.78
N LYS A 130 11.20 -0.74 -9.73
CA LYS A 130 10.65 -1.60 -8.68
C LYS A 130 9.49 -0.93 -7.94
N ALA A 131 9.66 0.33 -7.53
CA ALA A 131 8.60 1.11 -6.89
C ALA A 131 7.37 1.25 -7.80
N THR A 132 7.58 1.49 -9.10
CA THR A 132 6.49 1.61 -10.07
C THR A 132 5.71 0.31 -10.21
N VAL A 133 6.39 -0.83 -10.37
CA VAL A 133 5.71 -2.12 -10.48
C VAL A 133 4.98 -2.45 -9.17
N LEU A 134 5.63 -2.28 -8.03
CA LEU A 134 5.00 -2.55 -6.73
C LEU A 134 3.76 -1.67 -6.52
N PHE A 135 3.84 -0.37 -6.84
CA PHE A 135 2.73 0.56 -6.77
C PHE A 135 1.57 0.11 -7.66
N LEU A 136 1.81 -0.10 -8.97
CA LEU A 136 0.75 -0.43 -9.92
C LEU A 136 0.07 -1.77 -9.57
N THR A 137 0.85 -2.75 -9.12
CA THR A 137 0.32 -4.06 -8.74
C THR A 137 -0.49 -4.01 -7.44
N THR A 138 0.03 -3.31 -6.43
CA THR A 138 -0.70 -3.12 -5.17
C THR A 138 -1.97 -2.31 -5.40
N PHE A 139 -1.93 -1.29 -6.27
CA PHE A 139 -3.09 -0.48 -6.62
C PHE A 139 -4.16 -1.31 -7.32
N ALA A 140 -3.78 -2.08 -8.34
CA ALA A 140 -4.72 -2.95 -9.06
C ALA A 140 -5.37 -3.99 -8.13
N VAL A 141 -4.58 -4.63 -7.26
CA VAL A 141 -5.10 -5.56 -6.25
C VAL A 141 -5.97 -4.85 -5.22
N GLY A 142 -5.59 -3.65 -4.78
CA GLY A 142 -6.37 -2.83 -3.84
C GLY A 142 -7.74 -2.46 -4.41
N VAL A 143 -7.81 -2.06 -5.68
CA VAL A 143 -9.08 -1.80 -6.38
C VAL A 143 -9.94 -3.05 -6.40
N VAL A 144 -9.39 -4.20 -6.80
CA VAL A 144 -10.13 -5.48 -6.80
C VAL A 144 -10.62 -5.85 -5.40
N ALA A 145 -9.76 -5.72 -4.39
CA ALA A 145 -10.07 -6.03 -3.00
C ALA A 145 -11.21 -5.15 -2.47
N LEU A 146 -11.16 -3.85 -2.72
CA LEU A 146 -12.16 -2.88 -2.23
C LEU A 146 -13.47 -2.94 -3.01
N LEU A 147 -13.43 -3.24 -4.31
CA LEU A 147 -14.64 -3.54 -5.07
C LEU A 147 -15.32 -4.82 -4.57
N ALA A 148 -14.56 -5.89 -4.30
CA ALA A 148 -15.10 -7.12 -3.75
C ALA A 148 -15.68 -6.91 -2.34
N ALA A 149 -14.99 -6.12 -1.51
CA ALA A 149 -15.43 -5.73 -0.18
C ALA A 149 -16.73 -4.90 -0.24
N PHE A 150 -16.82 -3.92 -1.16
CA PHE A 150 -18.04 -3.15 -1.38
C PHE A 150 -19.21 -4.02 -1.81
N VAL A 151 -19.02 -4.91 -2.79
CA VAL A 151 -20.08 -5.83 -3.25
C VAL A 151 -20.56 -6.70 -2.09
N THR A 152 -19.64 -7.18 -1.25
CA THR A 152 -19.96 -8.00 -0.09
C THR A 152 -20.73 -7.20 0.95
N ALA A 153 -20.28 -5.99 1.29
CA ALA A 153 -20.98 -5.11 2.22
C ALA A 153 -22.39 -4.78 1.71
N ASN A 154 -22.49 -4.27 0.49
CA ASN A 154 -23.76 -3.88 -0.12
C ASN A 154 -24.76 -5.05 -0.21
N ALA A 155 -24.29 -6.28 -0.46
CA ALA A 155 -25.14 -7.46 -0.46
C ALA A 155 -25.70 -7.80 0.94
N VAL A 156 -24.92 -7.62 2.00
CA VAL A 156 -25.38 -7.81 3.38
C VAL A 156 -26.39 -6.73 3.76
N PHE A 157 -26.09 -5.47 3.48
CA PHE A 157 -26.99 -4.34 3.75
C PHE A 157 -28.30 -4.41 2.95
N ALA A 158 -28.27 -4.98 1.74
CA ALA A 158 -29.48 -5.19 0.93
C ALA A 158 -30.49 -6.11 1.63
N GLY A 159 -30.03 -7.05 2.47
CA GLY A 159 -30.89 -7.87 3.32
C GLY A 159 -31.68 -7.07 4.36
N SER A 160 -31.22 -5.88 4.71
CA SER A 160 -31.87 -4.92 5.61
C SER A 160 -32.59 -3.79 4.87
N GLY A 161 -32.77 -3.89 3.54
CA GLY A 161 -33.44 -2.89 2.72
C GLY A 161 -32.58 -1.68 2.34
N VAL A 162 -31.27 -1.73 2.60
CA VAL A 162 -30.32 -0.65 2.26
C VAL A 162 -29.49 -1.07 1.05
N SER A 163 -29.57 -0.31 -0.04
CA SER A 163 -28.77 -0.57 -1.25
C SER A 163 -28.11 0.70 -1.74
N VAL A 164 -26.80 0.65 -1.93
CA VAL A 164 -26.00 1.80 -2.36
C VAL A 164 -25.44 1.56 -3.77
N SER A 165 -25.44 2.61 -4.59
CA SER A 165 -24.88 2.56 -5.94
C SER A 165 -23.36 2.64 -5.91
N LEU A 166 -22.69 1.78 -6.69
CA LEU A 166 -21.23 1.87 -6.86
C LEU A 166 -20.81 3.18 -7.53
N PHE A 167 -21.68 3.81 -8.32
CA PHE A 167 -21.36 5.03 -9.06
C PHE A 167 -21.60 6.31 -8.26
N ASP A 168 -22.01 6.18 -7.00
CA ASP A 168 -22.08 7.32 -6.10
C ASP A 168 -20.67 7.87 -5.83
N PRO A 169 -20.41 9.17 -6.04
CA PRO A 169 -19.13 9.79 -5.72
C PRO A 169 -18.67 9.52 -4.28
N GLU A 170 -19.60 9.44 -3.32
CA GLU A 170 -19.29 9.15 -1.91
C GLU A 170 -18.81 7.72 -1.67
N VAL A 171 -19.02 6.83 -2.64
CA VAL A 171 -18.53 5.44 -2.64
C VAL A 171 -17.25 5.32 -3.45
N VAL A 172 -17.23 5.85 -4.67
CA VAL A 172 -16.08 5.68 -5.58
C VAL A 172 -14.82 6.33 -5.00
N GLN A 173 -14.94 7.53 -4.43
CA GLN A 173 -13.78 8.27 -3.95
C GLN A 173 -13.06 7.52 -2.82
N PRO A 174 -13.72 7.11 -1.70
CA PRO A 174 -13.05 6.40 -0.62
C PRO A 174 -12.46 5.05 -1.04
N LEU A 175 -13.12 4.31 -1.94
CA LEU A 175 -12.59 3.03 -2.44
C LEU A 175 -11.33 3.23 -3.30
N LEU A 176 -11.33 4.22 -4.19
CA LEU A 176 -10.15 4.54 -5.01
C LEU A 176 -9.01 5.09 -4.16
N LEU A 177 -9.31 5.99 -3.22
CA LEU A 177 -8.31 6.52 -2.30
C LEU A 177 -7.77 5.45 -1.35
N GLY A 178 -8.59 4.50 -0.90
CA GLY A 178 -8.15 3.34 -0.12
C GLY A 178 -7.20 2.43 -0.90
N ALA A 179 -7.51 2.14 -2.16
CA ALA A 179 -6.62 1.36 -3.03
C ALA A 179 -5.29 2.10 -3.29
N LEU A 180 -5.37 3.41 -3.52
CA LEU A 180 -4.21 4.28 -3.68
C LEU A 180 -3.36 4.32 -2.41
N TYR A 181 -3.99 4.41 -1.24
CA TYR A 181 -3.32 4.38 0.06
C TYR A 181 -2.52 3.08 0.25
N LEU A 182 -3.12 1.92 -0.01
CA LEU A 182 -2.41 0.62 0.08
C LEU A 182 -1.17 0.58 -0.84
N ALA A 183 -1.29 1.12 -2.05
CA ALA A 183 -0.18 1.20 -2.99
C ALA A 183 0.92 2.18 -2.52
N LEU A 184 0.54 3.30 -1.92
CA LEU A 184 1.49 4.25 -1.33
C LEU A 184 2.20 3.64 -0.12
N VAL A 185 1.49 2.91 0.75
CA VAL A 185 2.09 2.20 1.89
C VAL A 185 3.11 1.16 1.44
N SER A 186 2.83 0.40 0.37
CA SER A 186 3.78 -0.59 -0.13
C SER A 186 5.08 0.06 -0.64
N VAL A 187 4.99 1.20 -1.32
CA VAL A 187 6.15 2.00 -1.75
C VAL A 187 6.87 2.66 -0.58
N PHE A 188 6.14 3.18 0.41
CA PHE A 188 6.72 3.72 1.64
C PHE A 188 7.58 2.65 2.32
N ALA A 189 7.02 1.45 2.49
CA ALA A 189 7.66 0.32 3.13
C ALA A 189 8.86 -0.22 2.31
N LEU A 190 8.79 -0.19 0.98
CA LEU A 190 9.93 -0.44 0.10
C LEU A 190 11.09 0.53 0.40
N GLY A 191 10.80 1.82 0.56
CA GLY A 191 11.79 2.82 0.95
C GLY A 191 12.46 2.48 2.28
N VAL A 192 11.64 2.18 3.30
CA VAL A 192 12.13 1.78 4.64
C VAL A 192 12.98 0.51 4.57
N GLY A 193 12.53 -0.53 3.87
CA GLY A 193 13.28 -1.77 3.66
C GLY A 193 14.61 -1.56 2.95
N THR A 194 14.65 -0.61 2.00
CA THR A 194 15.89 -0.21 1.30
C THR A 194 16.89 0.45 2.25
N MET A 195 16.42 1.31 3.15
CA MET A 195 17.28 2.02 4.10
C MET A 195 17.86 1.09 5.18
N LEU A 196 17.05 0.15 5.68
CA LEU A 196 17.39 -0.72 6.80
C LEU A 196 18.15 -2.00 6.38
N ARG A 197 18.01 -2.47 5.13
CA ARG A 197 18.67 -3.68 4.61
C ARG A 197 18.45 -4.95 5.45
N SER A 198 17.40 -4.98 6.27
CA SER A 198 17.03 -6.09 7.14
C SER A 198 15.53 -6.31 7.08
N SER A 199 15.10 -7.55 6.83
CA SER A 199 13.68 -7.91 6.80
C SER A 199 13.02 -7.67 8.16
N ALA A 200 13.61 -8.19 9.24
CA ALA A 200 13.05 -8.07 10.58
C ALA A 200 13.00 -6.60 11.04
N GLY A 201 14.09 -5.86 10.85
CA GLY A 201 14.15 -4.44 11.22
C GLY A 201 13.20 -3.57 10.38
N GLY A 202 13.10 -3.83 9.08
CA GLY A 202 12.19 -3.13 8.19
C GLY A 202 10.72 -3.37 8.54
N ILE A 203 10.34 -4.62 8.79
CA ILE A 203 8.98 -4.98 9.19
C ILE A 203 8.65 -4.34 10.54
N ALA A 204 9.52 -4.46 11.54
CA ALA A 204 9.31 -3.87 12.85
C ALA A 204 9.15 -2.35 12.78
N ALA A 205 9.94 -1.66 11.96
CA ALA A 205 9.85 -0.21 11.79
C ALA A 205 8.54 0.20 11.11
N VAL A 206 8.15 -0.45 10.01
CA VAL A 206 6.92 -0.13 9.28
C VAL A 206 5.69 -0.42 10.13
N LEU A 207 5.60 -1.59 10.75
CA LEU A 207 4.47 -1.94 11.61
C LEU A 207 4.44 -1.08 12.87
N GLY A 208 5.60 -0.74 13.45
CA GLY A 208 5.70 0.20 14.56
C GLY A 208 5.16 1.58 14.20
N LEU A 209 5.46 2.09 13.01
CA LEU A 209 4.96 3.37 12.51
C LEU A 209 3.45 3.36 12.19
N LEU A 210 2.95 2.27 11.60
CA LEU A 210 1.55 2.19 11.17
C LEU A 210 0.59 1.82 12.32
N LEU A 211 1.03 1.00 13.28
CA LEU A 211 0.16 0.46 14.32
C LEU A 211 0.48 1.03 15.70
N LEU A 212 1.76 0.96 16.10
CA LEU A 212 2.13 1.29 17.47
C LEU A 212 2.18 2.80 17.69
N LEU A 213 2.75 3.56 16.76
CA LEU A 213 2.94 5.00 16.90
C LEU A 213 1.61 5.75 17.08
N PRO A 214 0.56 5.54 16.24
CA PRO A 214 -0.72 6.20 16.45
C PRO A 214 -1.39 5.79 17.76
N THR A 215 -1.27 4.51 18.15
CA THR A 215 -1.86 4.01 19.40
C THR A 215 -1.19 4.63 20.61
N VAL A 216 0.15 4.69 20.63
CA VAL A 216 0.93 5.27 21.73
C VAL A 216 0.66 6.77 21.85
N LEU A 217 0.66 7.52 20.74
CA LEU A 217 0.41 8.96 20.76
C LEU A 217 -1.00 9.28 21.28
N GLN A 218 -2.00 8.46 20.97
CA GLN A 218 -3.36 8.61 21.52
C GLN A 218 -3.48 8.27 23.01
N MET A 219 -2.55 7.52 23.58
CA MET A 219 -2.55 7.19 25.02
C MET A 219 -1.81 8.23 25.87
N LEU A 220 -1.02 9.11 25.23
CA LEU A 220 -0.27 10.14 25.94
C LEU A 220 -1.22 11.27 26.37
N PRO A 221 -1.22 11.69 27.64
CA PRO A 221 -1.99 12.84 28.10
C PRO A 221 -1.26 14.14 27.74
N ALA A 222 -1.05 14.38 26.45
CA ALA A 222 -0.33 15.55 25.94
C ALA A 222 -0.94 16.05 24.63
N ASP A 223 -1.41 17.30 24.62
CA ASP A 223 -2.14 17.88 23.49
C ASP A 223 -1.33 17.84 22.19
N TRP A 224 -0.04 18.18 22.25
CA TRP A 224 0.85 18.12 21.08
C TRP A 224 0.95 16.72 20.47
N ALA A 225 0.78 15.65 21.27
CA ALA A 225 0.83 14.29 20.77
C ALA A 225 -0.43 13.97 19.96
N HIS A 226 -1.59 14.43 20.44
CA HIS A 226 -2.87 14.32 19.74
C HIS A 226 -2.87 15.16 18.45
N ASP A 227 -2.32 16.37 18.48
CA ASP A 227 -2.21 17.25 17.32
C ASP A 227 -1.39 16.64 16.17
N LEU A 228 -0.47 15.70 16.48
CA LEU A 228 0.33 14.99 15.48
C LEU A 228 -0.39 13.81 14.85
N VAL A 229 -1.39 13.22 15.53
CA VAL A 229 -2.06 11.99 15.09
C VAL A 229 -2.63 12.11 13.67
N PRO A 230 -3.31 13.21 13.29
CA PRO A 230 -3.88 13.34 11.94
C PRO A 230 -2.82 13.34 10.82
N TYR A 231 -1.57 13.68 11.13
CA TYR A 231 -0.46 13.75 10.17
C TYR A 231 0.34 12.44 10.05
N LEU A 232 -0.01 11.42 10.84
CA LEU A 232 0.58 10.10 10.73
C LEU A 232 0.09 9.39 9.47
N LEU A 233 0.95 8.55 8.91
CA LEU A 233 0.65 7.79 7.69
C LEU A 233 -0.63 6.94 7.81
N ALA A 234 -0.79 6.24 8.94
CA ALA A 234 -1.97 5.40 9.18
C ALA A 234 -3.26 6.22 9.34
N SER A 235 -3.21 7.32 10.09
CA SER A 235 -4.36 8.19 10.32
C SER A 235 -4.81 8.88 9.03
N ALA A 236 -3.87 9.38 8.23
CA ALA A 236 -4.15 9.95 6.92
C ALA A 236 -4.84 8.92 6.00
N GLY A 237 -4.38 7.66 6.03
CA GLY A 237 -5.02 6.56 5.31
C GLY A 237 -6.47 6.32 5.73
N MET A 238 -6.78 6.39 7.03
CA MET A 238 -8.15 6.24 7.52
C MET A 238 -9.07 7.36 7.01
N VAL A 239 -8.59 8.61 7.02
CA VAL A 239 -9.35 9.75 6.47
C VAL A 239 -9.56 9.59 4.96
N MET A 240 -8.56 9.12 4.22
CA MET A 240 -8.68 8.84 2.78
C MET A 240 -9.78 7.83 2.44
N THR A 241 -10.06 6.90 3.35
CA THR A 241 -11.12 5.88 3.22
C THR A 241 -12.47 6.31 3.79
N THR A 242 -12.59 7.54 4.28
CA THR A 242 -13.82 8.06 4.85
C THR A 242 -14.66 8.77 3.77
N PRO A 243 -15.98 8.54 3.69
CA PRO A 243 -16.87 9.28 2.81
C PRO A 243 -16.80 10.79 3.05
N PRO A 244 -16.86 11.64 2.01
CA PRO A 244 -16.83 13.10 2.17
C PRO A 244 -17.92 13.64 3.10
N GLY A 245 -19.15 13.11 3.02
CA GLY A 245 -20.28 13.51 3.86
C GLY A 245 -20.20 13.03 5.32
N ALA A 246 -19.26 12.13 5.65
CA ALA A 246 -19.08 11.62 7.00
C ALA A 246 -18.03 12.41 7.82
N VAL A 247 -17.32 13.35 7.20
CA VAL A 247 -16.33 14.20 7.87
C VAL A 247 -17.03 15.45 8.40
N ASP A 248 -16.84 15.76 9.69
CA ASP A 248 -17.39 16.97 10.29
C ASP A 248 -16.80 18.22 9.60
N PRO A 249 -17.62 19.07 8.95
CA PRO A 249 -17.15 20.28 8.29
C PRO A 249 -16.50 21.29 9.24
N ALA A 250 -16.79 21.21 10.54
CA ALA A 250 -16.22 22.06 11.57
C ALA A 250 -14.88 21.54 12.12
N SER A 251 -14.47 20.32 11.75
CA SER A 251 -13.18 19.77 12.16
C SER A 251 -12.03 20.55 11.54
N THR A 252 -10.96 20.75 12.32
CA THR A 252 -9.70 21.33 11.81
C THR A 252 -8.78 20.23 11.24
N ASP A 253 -9.25 18.98 11.25
CA ASP A 253 -8.50 17.83 10.79
C ASP A 253 -8.31 17.84 9.27
N PRO A 254 -7.24 17.20 8.76
CA PRO A 254 -7.00 17.12 7.33
C PRO A 254 -8.18 16.45 6.60
N ASN A 255 -8.61 17.01 5.48
CA ASN A 255 -9.56 16.36 4.57
C ASN A 255 -8.89 15.25 3.74
N ALA A 256 -9.67 14.48 2.97
CA ALA A 256 -9.17 13.37 2.17
C ALA A 256 -7.99 13.74 1.22
N TRP A 257 -8.02 14.93 0.63
CA TRP A 257 -6.96 15.39 -0.29
C TRP A 257 -5.71 15.84 0.45
N GLN A 258 -5.87 16.49 1.60
CA GLN A 258 -4.76 16.83 2.49
C GLN A 258 -4.12 15.56 3.07
N SER A 259 -4.90 14.57 3.45
CA SER A 259 -4.42 13.24 3.88
C SER A 259 -3.68 12.51 2.76
N LEU A 260 -4.14 12.63 1.51
CA LEU A 260 -3.38 12.12 0.36
C LEU A 260 -2.03 12.84 0.23
N ALA A 261 -1.99 14.17 0.36
CA ALA A 261 -0.74 14.93 0.31
C ALA A 261 0.23 14.54 1.43
N ILE A 262 -0.29 14.34 2.66
CA ILE A 262 0.48 13.85 3.81
C ILE A 262 1.07 12.47 3.51
N THR A 263 0.25 11.54 3.00
CA THR A 263 0.68 10.18 2.61
C THR A 263 1.77 10.23 1.54
N VAL A 264 1.60 11.04 0.51
CA VAL A 264 2.61 11.26 -0.54
C VAL A 264 3.89 11.86 0.05
N GLY A 265 3.78 12.78 1.01
CA GLY A 265 4.92 13.34 1.74
C GLY A 265 5.74 12.28 2.46
N TRP A 266 5.10 11.35 3.17
CA TRP A 266 5.74 10.20 3.82
C TRP A 266 6.44 9.28 2.81
N VAL A 267 5.78 8.96 1.70
CA VAL A 267 6.36 8.14 0.62
C VAL A 267 7.57 8.84 0.00
N ALA A 268 7.46 10.13 -0.30
CA ALA A 268 8.53 10.93 -0.86
C ALA A 268 9.74 10.98 0.09
N ALA A 269 9.51 11.17 1.38
CA ALA A 269 10.56 11.16 2.40
C ALA A 269 11.27 9.80 2.48
N SER A 270 10.53 8.68 2.48
CA SER A 270 11.15 7.36 2.57
C SER A 270 11.92 6.97 1.30
N ILE A 271 11.39 7.31 0.12
CA ILE A 271 12.07 7.07 -1.17
C ILE A 271 13.29 7.98 -1.35
N ALA A 272 13.21 9.24 -0.92
CA ALA A 272 14.36 10.15 -0.93
C ALA A 272 15.48 9.63 0.00
N GLY A 273 15.13 9.21 1.22
CA GLY A 273 16.07 8.59 2.15
C GLY A 273 16.72 7.33 1.57
N ALA A 274 15.91 6.45 0.98
CA ALA A 274 16.38 5.26 0.27
C ALA A 274 17.34 5.61 -0.87
N ALA A 275 16.98 6.56 -1.73
CA ALA A 275 17.78 6.99 -2.87
C ALA A 275 19.14 7.58 -2.44
N VAL A 276 19.17 8.40 -1.39
CA VAL A 276 20.40 8.98 -0.84
C VAL A 276 21.31 7.89 -0.27
N LEU A 277 20.77 6.97 0.53
CA LEU A 277 21.55 5.89 1.13
C LEU A 277 22.04 4.88 0.08
N LEU A 278 21.26 4.61 -0.96
CA LEU A 278 21.65 3.71 -2.06
C LEU A 278 22.83 4.26 -2.88
N ARG A 279 22.94 5.59 -2.97
CA ARG A 279 24.08 6.28 -3.62
C ARG A 279 25.32 6.34 -2.74
N ARG A 280 25.14 6.56 -1.43
CA ARG A 280 26.26 6.78 -0.50
C ARG A 280 26.89 5.48 0.01
N ARG A 281 26.10 4.41 0.11
CA ARG A 281 26.57 3.12 0.61
C ARG A 281 26.95 2.23 -0.56
N ASP A 282 28.22 1.82 -0.60
CA ASP A 282 28.62 0.71 -1.46
C ASP A 282 27.87 -0.57 -1.05
N ALA A 283 27.63 -1.43 -2.04
CA ALA A 283 26.88 -2.67 -1.92
C ALA A 283 27.85 -3.85 -2.02
#